data_AF-A0A117MMF3-F1
#
_entry.id   AF-A0A117MMF3-F1
#
_cell.length_a   1.000
_cell.length_b   1.000
_cell.length_c   1.000
_cell.angle_alpha   90.00
_cell.angle_beta   90.00
_cell.angle_gamma   90.00
#
_symmetry.space_group_name_H-M   'P 1'
#
loop_
_entity.id
_entity.type
_entity.pdbx_description
1 polymer ?
#
loop_
_entity_poly.entity_id
_entity_poly.type
_entity_poly.pdbx_seq_one_letter_code
_entity_poly.pdbx_strand_id
1 'polypeptide(L)' 'MMRGFAEYFRFYNIERPHQSLGYKTPDEVYESAIGGGARIVDKFSKSVSEGSSEATGPQQEAA' A
#
# COMPACT_ATOMS: atom_id res chain seq x y z
N MET A 1 -12.15 7.38 -21.92
CA MET A 1 -12.03 7.93 -20.55
C MET A 1 -11.08 7.12 -19.66
N MET A 2 -11.13 5.78 -19.63
CA MET A 2 -10.27 4.95 -18.75
C MET A 2 -8.75 5.08 -18.98
N ARG A 3 -8.28 5.25 -20.23
CA ARG A 3 -6.83 5.34 -20.52
C ARG A 3 -6.12 6.47 -19.77
N GLY A 4 -6.77 7.60 -19.52
CA GLY A 4 -6.14 8.73 -18.83
C GLY A 4 -5.85 8.45 -17.36
N PHE A 5 -6.67 7.64 -16.69
CA PHE A 5 -6.48 7.32 -15.29
C PHE A 5 -5.32 6.35 -15.06
N ALA A 6 -5.19 5.32 -15.91
CA ALA A 6 -4.08 4.39 -15.83
C ALA A 6 -2.74 5.11 -15.99
N GLU A 7 -2.62 5.98 -16.99
CA GLU A 7 -1.42 6.80 -17.20
C GLU A 7 -1.16 7.75 -16.03
N TYR A 8 -2.21 8.36 -15.48
CA TYR A 8 -2.08 9.24 -14.32
C TYR A 8 -1.58 8.49 -13.08
N PHE A 9 -2.13 7.30 -12.79
CA PHE A 9 -1.68 6.50 -11.65
C PHE A 9 -0.24 6.03 -11.81
N ARG A 10 0.17 5.62 -13.03
CA ARG A 10 1.56 5.27 -13.32
C ARG A 10 2.49 6.45 -13.08
N PHE A 11 2.18 7.62 -13.65
CA PHE A 11 2.96 8.85 -13.47
C PHE A 11 3.03 9.26 -12.00
N TYR A 12 1.91 9.27 -11.28
CA TYR A 12 1.86 9.66 -9.88
C TYR A 12 2.68 8.74 -8.98
N ASN A 13 2.53 7.42 -9.14
CA ASN A 13 3.16 6.47 -8.25
C ASN A 13 4.65 6.28 -8.54
N ILE A 14 5.08 6.34 -9.81
CA ILE A 14 6.42 5.90 -10.23
C ILE A 14 7.31 7.06 -10.67
N GLU A 15 6.76 8.13 -11.26
CA GLU A 15 7.56 9.17 -11.91
C GLU A 15 7.58 10.50 -11.15
N ARG A 16 6.55 10.78 -10.35
CA ARG A 16 6.40 12.08 -9.70
C ARG A 16 6.99 12.07 -8.28
N PRO A 17 8.07 12.83 -8.02
CA PRO A 17 8.58 13.02 -6.67
C PRO A 17 7.63 13.92 -5.86
N HIS A 18 7.38 13.54 -4.61
CA HIS A 18 6.46 14.25 -3.72
C HIS A 18 7.23 14.89 -2.56
N GLN A 19 7.08 16.20 -2.37
CA GLN A 19 7.74 16.94 -1.29
C GLN A 19 7.40 16.39 0.11
N SER A 20 6.15 15.97 0.31
CA SER A 20 5.70 15.34 1.56
C SER A 20 6.39 14.00 1.86
N LEU A 21 6.97 13.36 0.83
CA LEU A 21 7.72 12.11 0.92
C LEU A 21 9.24 12.35 0.90
N GLY A 22 9.69 13.58 1.12
CA GLY A 22 11.11 13.93 1.03
C GLY A 22 11.65 13.84 -0.39
N TYR A 23 10.84 14.23 -1.37
CA TYR A 23 11.14 14.15 -2.81
C TYR A 23 11.30 12.74 -3.38
N LYS A 24 10.76 11.74 -2.67
CA LYS A 24 10.61 10.37 -3.18
C LYS A 24 9.26 10.16 -3.85
N THR A 25 9.15 9.10 -4.62
CA THR A 25 7.88 8.62 -5.18
C THR A 25 7.15 7.73 -4.18
N PRO A 26 5.80 7.58 -4.31
CA PRO A 26 5.05 6.62 -3.49
C PRO A 26 5.59 5.20 -3.59
N ASP A 27 6.04 4.77 -4.77
CA ASP A 27 6.61 3.45 -5.02
C ASP A 27 7.91 3.24 -4.21
N GLU A 28 8.84 4.19 -4.24
CA GLU A 28 10.09 4.13 -3.47
C GLU A 28 9.86 4.08 -1.95
N VAL A 29 8.84 4.78 -1.46
CA VAL A 29 8.45 4.78 -0.04
C VAL A 29 7.80 3.46 0.37
N TYR A 30 7.03 2.85 -0.53
CA TYR A 30 6.43 1.53 -0.30
C TYR A 30 7.50 0.44 -0.26
N GLU A 31 8.41 0.42 -1.24
CA GLU A 31 9.52 -0.54 -1.30
C GLU A 31 10.43 -0.47 -0.07
N SER A 32 10.74 0.75 0.40
CA SER A 32 11.62 0.94 1.55
C SER A 32 10.93 0.72 2.91
N ALA A 33 9.59 0.62 2.95
CA ALA A 33 8.79 0.60 4.18
C ALA A 33 9.07 1.76 5.15
N ILE A 34 9.63 2.88 4.67
CA ILE A 34 10.07 4.01 5.49
C ILE A 34 9.31 5.26 5.05
N GLY A 35 8.51 5.82 5.95
CA GLY A 35 7.98 7.19 5.81
C GLY A 35 6.59 7.34 5.17
N GLY A 36 5.90 6.26 4.79
CA GLY A 36 4.54 6.37 4.20
C GLY A 36 3.54 5.27 4.56
N GLY A 37 3.98 4.11 5.07
CA GLY A 37 3.09 3.05 5.50
C GLY A 37 2.48 3.32 6.88
N ALA A 38 1.16 3.18 7.00
CA ALA A 38 0.54 3.12 8.33
C ALA A 38 1.09 1.91 9.07
N ARG A 39 1.71 2.12 10.25
CA ARG A 39 2.14 1.01 11.11
C ARG A 39 0.89 0.37 11.74
N ILE A 40 0.44 -0.74 11.17
CA ILE A 40 -0.68 -1.52 11.70
C ILE A 40 -0.16 -2.26 12.93
N VAL A 41 -0.41 -1.71 14.11
CA VAL A 41 -0.12 -2.38 15.39
C VAL A 41 -1.30 -3.27 15.71
N ASP A 42 -1.06 -4.57 15.86
CA ASP A 42 -2.07 -5.46 16.42
C ASP A 42 -2.28 -5.12 17.90
N LYS A 43 -3.33 -4.34 18.17
CA LYS A 43 -3.72 -3.90 19.51
C LYS A 43 -4.49 -4.99 20.28
N PHE A 44 -4.95 -6.05 19.60
CA PHE A 44 -5.85 -7.05 20.17
C PHE A 44 -5.25 -8.46 20.28
N SER A 45 -3.94 -8.61 20.09
CA SER A 45 -3.20 -9.86 20.38
C SER A 45 -3.18 -10.20 21.87
N LYS A 46 -4.35 -10.52 22.43
CA LYS A 46 -4.48 -11.14 23.75
C LYS A 46 -4.50 -12.67 23.56
N SER A 47 -3.35 -13.27 23.82
CA SER A 47 -3.04 -14.70 24.06
C SER A 47 -4.14 -15.77 23.82
N VAL A 48 -3.96 -16.50 22.70
CA VAL A 48 -4.12 -17.96 22.43
C VAL A 48 -5.44 -18.68 22.81
N SER A 49 -6.18 -19.16 21.79
CA SER A 49 -6.42 -20.60 21.57
C SER A 49 -6.87 -20.91 20.13
N GLU A 50 -6.06 -21.76 19.49
CA GLU A 50 -6.27 -22.67 18.34
C GLU A 50 -7.41 -22.40 17.32
N GLY A 51 -6.98 -22.22 16.05
CA GLY A 51 -7.73 -22.70 14.89
C GLY A 51 -8.52 -21.67 14.09
N SER A 52 -7.84 -20.93 13.22
CA SER A 52 -8.41 -20.56 11.91
C SER A 52 -7.30 -20.04 10.99
N SER A 53 -6.89 -20.90 10.07
CA SER A 53 -6.19 -20.49 8.86
C SER A 53 -7.15 -19.67 8.01
N GLU A 54 -7.13 -18.35 8.13
CA GLU A 54 -7.86 -17.47 7.22
C GLU A 54 -6.95 -17.09 6.07
N ALA A 55 -7.14 -17.77 4.94
CA ALA A 55 -6.49 -17.45 3.69
C ALA A 55 -6.83 -16.01 3.30
N THR A 56 -5.80 -15.17 3.17
CA THR A 56 -5.90 -13.84 2.58
C THR A 56 -6.59 -13.97 1.22
N GLY A 57 -7.85 -13.57 1.16
CA GLY A 57 -8.65 -13.58 -0.07
C GLY A 57 -8.04 -12.63 -1.12
N PRO A 58 -8.20 -12.93 -2.42
CA PRO A 58 -7.58 -12.12 -3.46
C PRO A 58 -8.18 -10.72 -3.47
N GLN A 59 -7.29 -9.72 -3.51
CA GLN A 59 -7.62 -8.32 -3.69
C GLN A 59 -8.36 -8.18 -5.03
N GLN A 60 -9.62 -7.73 -4.98
CA GLN A 60 -10.46 -7.58 -6.17
C GLN A 60 -9.88 -6.50 -7.08
N GLU A 61 -9.57 -6.89 -8.32
CA GLU A 61 -9.25 -5.96 -9.40
C GLU A 61 -10.52 -5.18 -9.75
N ALA A 62 -10.45 -3.85 -9.64
CA ALA A 62 -11.54 -2.98 -10.04
C ALA A 62 -11.61 -2.94 -11.58
N ALA A 63 -12.79 -3.26 -12.11
CA ALA A 63 -13.10 -3.32 -13.54
C ALA A 63 -13.16 -1.97 -14.25
#